data_AF-A0A973L092-F1
#
_entry.id   AF-A0A973L092-F1
#
_cell.length_a   1.000
_cell.length_b   1.000
_cell.length_c   1.000
_cell.angle_alpha   90.00
_cell.angle_beta   90.00
_cell.angle_gamma   90.00
#
_symmetry.space_group_name_H-M   'P 1'
#
loop_
_entity.id
_entity.type
_entity.pdbx_description
1 polymer ?
#
loop_
_entity_poly.entity_id
_entity_poly.type
_entity_poly.pdbx_seq_one_letter_code
_entity_poly.pdbx_strand_id
1 'polypeptide(L)'
;SQTKRQARRSRLTGRAALLALVLCSMVVALAYPIRQYVSQRSQIADLQRQREQARARVEQLRDLKARWQDDEYAEQQIRLRLHYVLPGETSYVVIDPNTAKQSRFEQGAGHRPWYTNVWDGVDKSDASDQ
;
A
#
# COMPACT_ATOMS: atom_id res chain seq x y z
N SER A 1 15.05 -80.38 16.91
CA SER A 1 13.92 -80.06 16.00
C SER A 1 12.98 -79.07 16.69
N GLN A 2 13.19 -77.77 16.50
CA GLN A 2 12.26 -76.73 16.93
C GLN A 2 12.09 -75.72 15.81
N THR A 3 10.98 -75.78 15.10
CA THR A 3 10.54 -74.65 14.29
C THR A 3 9.03 -74.56 14.25
N LYS A 4 8.56 -73.39 14.67
CA LYS A 4 7.28 -72.75 14.32
C LYS A 4 6.02 -73.52 14.69
N ARG A 5 5.62 -73.34 15.96
CA ARG A 5 4.19 -73.15 16.26
C ARG A 5 3.75 -71.85 15.58
N GLN A 6 3.21 -72.00 14.37
CA GLN A 6 2.51 -70.93 13.67
C GLN A 6 1.34 -70.52 14.57
N ALA A 7 1.46 -69.34 15.18
CA ALA A 7 0.41 -68.78 16.01
C ALA A 7 -0.86 -68.75 15.17
N ARG A 8 -1.91 -69.40 15.67
CA ARG A 8 -3.30 -69.21 15.25
C ARG A 8 -3.65 -67.77 15.63
N ARG A 9 -3.09 -66.78 14.91
CA ARG A 9 -3.32 -65.36 15.13
C ARG A 9 -4.79 -65.14 14.91
N SER A 10 -5.47 -64.83 16.01
CA SER A 10 -6.90 -64.76 16.10
C SER A 10 -7.42 -63.82 15.02
N ARG A 11 -8.55 -64.17 14.41
CA ARG A 11 -9.30 -63.28 13.50
C ARG A 11 -9.62 -61.93 14.16
N LEU A 12 -9.59 -61.89 15.50
CA LEU A 12 -9.66 -60.70 16.35
C LEU A 12 -8.39 -59.82 16.26
N THR A 13 -7.19 -60.40 16.19
CA THR A 13 -5.91 -59.65 16.04
C THR A 13 -5.85 -58.93 14.69
N GLY A 14 -6.37 -59.55 13.62
CA GLY A 14 -6.44 -58.91 12.29
C GLY A 14 -7.43 -57.74 12.25
N ARG A 15 -8.62 -57.89 12.87
CA ARG A 15 -9.60 -56.81 12.98
C ARG A 15 -9.11 -55.68 13.89
N ALA A 16 -8.44 -56.01 15.00
CA ALA A 16 -7.82 -55.03 15.88
C ALA A 16 -6.70 -54.25 15.17
N ALA A 17 -5.88 -54.92 14.36
CA ALA A 17 -4.85 -54.27 13.56
C ALA A 17 -5.45 -53.31 12.52
N LEU A 18 -6.53 -53.70 11.84
CA LEU A 18 -7.26 -52.82 10.92
C LEU A 18 -7.86 -51.61 11.64
N LEU A 19 -8.48 -51.80 12.80
CA LEU A 19 -9.03 -50.71 13.60
C LEU A 19 -7.95 -49.73 14.06
N ALA A 20 -6.79 -50.23 14.49
CA ALA A 20 -5.65 -49.39 14.86
C ALA A 20 -5.11 -48.59 13.67
N LEU A 21 -5.05 -49.19 12.47
CA LEU A 21 -4.61 -48.51 11.25
C LEU A 21 -5.61 -47.43 10.82
N VAL A 22 -6.91 -47.73 10.86
CA VAL A 22 -7.97 -46.74 10.59
C VAL A 22 -7.91 -45.59 11.59
N LEU A 23 -7.80 -45.87 12.89
CA LEU A 23 -7.66 -44.85 13.92
C LEU A 23 -6.42 -43.96 13.69
N CYS A 24 -5.28 -44.58 13.37
CA CYS A 24 -4.05 -43.85 13.07
C CYS A 24 -4.20 -42.97 11.83
N SER A 25 -4.82 -43.49 10.76
CA SER A 25 -5.13 -42.71 9.54
C SER A 25 -6.07 -41.53 9.82
N MET A 26 -7.06 -41.72 10.69
CA MET A 26 -8.00 -40.68 11.09
C MET A 26 -7.29 -39.59 11.90
N VAL A 27 -6.44 -39.96 12.86
CA VAL A 27 -5.64 -38.99 13.64
C VAL A 27 -4.72 -38.17 12.73
N VAL A 28 -4.03 -38.81 11.77
CA VAL A 28 -3.18 -38.10 10.80
C VAL A 28 -4.00 -37.17 9.89
N ALA A 29 -5.17 -37.63 9.43
CA ALA A 29 -6.09 -36.83 8.62
C ALA A 29 -6.68 -35.63 9.38
N LEU A 30 -6.86 -35.73 10.70
CA LEU A 30 -7.30 -34.61 11.56
C LEU A 30 -6.15 -33.70 12.01
N ALA A 31 -4.92 -34.20 12.12
CA ALA A 31 -3.76 -33.40 12.52
C ALA A 31 -3.41 -32.29 11.50
N TYR A 32 -3.63 -32.55 10.21
CA TYR A 32 -3.38 -31.58 9.13
C TYR A 32 -4.36 -30.37 9.11
N PRO A 33 -5.70 -30.56 9.17
CA PRO A 33 -6.67 -29.46 9.08
C PRO A 33 -6.73 -28.53 10.29
N ILE A 34 -6.31 -28.98 11.49
CA ILE A 34 -6.33 -28.13 12.70
C ILE A 34 -5.42 -26.90 12.53
N ARG A 35 -4.29 -27.03 11.82
CA ARG A 35 -3.38 -25.91 11.55
C ARG A 35 -3.98 -24.84 10.64
N GLN A 36 -4.89 -25.22 9.74
CA GLN A 36 -5.57 -24.29 8.82
C GLN A 36 -6.75 -23.58 9.50
N TYR A 37 -7.42 -24.23 10.46
CA TYR A 37 -8.61 -23.68 11.12
C TYR A 37 -8.29 -22.50 12.05
N VAL A 38 -7.10 -22.49 12.68
CA VAL A 38 -6.67 -21.42 13.58
C VAL A 38 -6.24 -20.16 12.81
N SER A 39 -5.69 -20.28 11.60
CA SER A 39 -5.26 -19.11 10.82
C SER A 39 -6.39 -18.40 10.08
N GLN A 40 -7.50 -19.10 9.75
CA GLN A 40 -8.63 -18.48 9.05
C GLN A 40 -9.38 -17.46 9.92
N ARG A 41 -9.38 -17.62 11.24
CA ARG A 41 -10.17 -16.75 12.13
C ARG A 41 -9.55 -15.37 12.32
N SER A 42 -8.22 -15.27 12.33
CA SER A 42 -7.52 -13.98 12.34
C SER A 42 -7.66 -13.27 10.99
N GLN A 43 -7.58 -14.01 9.89
CA GLN A 43 -7.73 -13.47 8.54
C GLN A 43 -9.10 -12.81 8.34
N ILE A 44 -10.19 -13.39 8.85
CA ILE A 44 -11.54 -12.79 8.73
C ILE A 44 -11.62 -11.45 9.48
N ALA A 45 -11.09 -11.38 10.70
CA ALA A 45 -11.10 -10.15 11.49
C ALA A 45 -10.26 -9.05 10.83
N ASP A 46 -9.08 -9.41 10.30
CA ASP A 46 -8.21 -8.47 9.60
C ASP A 46 -8.83 -7.99 8.28
N LEU A 47 -9.45 -8.88 7.48
CA LEU A 47 -10.16 -8.51 6.26
C LEU A 47 -11.36 -7.59 6.54
N GLN A 48 -12.11 -7.83 7.62
CA GLN A 48 -13.22 -6.97 8.02
C GLN A 48 -12.74 -5.57 8.40
N ARG A 49 -11.67 -5.46 9.20
CA ARG A 49 -11.06 -4.17 9.55
C ARG A 49 -10.58 -3.41 8.32
N GLN A 50 -9.92 -4.10 7.38
CA GLN A 50 -9.46 -3.49 6.13
C GLN A 50 -10.63 -2.98 5.28
N ARG A 51 -11.73 -3.73 5.21
CA ARG A 51 -12.94 -3.32 4.49
C ARG A 51 -13.58 -2.06 5.08
N GLU A 52 -13.65 -1.97 6.41
CA GLU A 52 -14.19 -0.79 7.10
C GLU A 52 -13.32 0.44 6.87
N GLN A 53 -11.99 0.31 7.00
CA GLN A 53 -11.05 1.40 6.74
C GLN A 53 -11.11 1.87 5.28
N ALA A 54 -11.23 0.96 4.32
CA ALA A 54 -11.37 1.29 2.91
C ALA A 54 -12.68 2.04 2.64
N ARG A 55 -13.80 1.61 3.25
CA ARG A 55 -15.09 2.30 3.15
C ARG A 55 -15.03 3.71 3.72
N ALA A 56 -14.44 3.89 4.90
CA ALA A 56 -14.29 5.20 5.51
C ALA A 56 -13.48 6.15 4.63
N ARG A 57 -12.39 5.66 4.01
CA ARG A 57 -11.59 6.46 3.06
C ARG A 57 -12.37 6.84 1.80
N VAL A 58 -13.15 5.93 1.24
CA VAL A 58 -13.99 6.22 0.07
C VAL A 58 -15.01 7.31 0.40
N GLU A 59 -15.64 7.25 1.57
CA GLU A 59 -16.60 8.26 1.99
C GLU A 59 -15.96 9.63 2.19
N GLN A 60 -14.82 9.69 2.90
CA GLN A 60 -14.03 10.93 3.04
C GLN A 60 -13.64 11.53 1.69
N LEU A 61 -13.19 10.70 0.75
CA LEU A 61 -12.81 11.16 -0.59
C LEU A 61 -14.02 11.63 -1.40
N ARG A 62 -15.19 11.01 -1.23
CA ARG A 62 -16.44 11.48 -1.85
C ARG A 62 -16.87 12.82 -1.29
N ASP A 63 -16.81 13.00 0.02
CA ASP A 63 -17.13 14.27 0.67
C ASP A 63 -16.17 15.38 0.24
N LEU A 64 -14.87 15.08 0.17
CA LEU A 64 -13.88 16.01 -0.36
C LEU A 64 -14.18 16.34 -1.82
N LYS A 65 -14.47 15.35 -2.66
CA LYS A 65 -14.82 15.59 -4.05
C LYS A 65 -16.08 16.46 -4.19
N ALA A 66 -17.11 16.20 -3.39
CA ALA A 66 -18.34 16.99 -3.37
C ALA A 66 -18.07 18.44 -2.98
N ARG A 67 -17.22 18.68 -1.96
CA ARG A 67 -16.80 20.03 -1.56
C ARG A 67 -16.02 20.77 -2.64
N TRP A 68 -15.26 20.05 -3.45
CA TRP A 68 -14.47 20.63 -4.54
C TRP A 68 -15.27 20.77 -5.86
N GLN A 69 -16.49 20.22 -5.92
CA GLN A 69 -17.42 20.44 -7.04
C GLN A 69 -18.25 21.73 -6.88
N ASP A 70 -18.17 22.38 -5.73
CA ASP A 70 -18.77 23.70 -5.51
C ASP A 70 -17.81 24.76 -6.06
N ASP A 71 -18.13 25.34 -7.22
CA ASP A 71 -17.26 26.27 -7.96
C ASP A 71 -16.81 27.46 -7.09
N GLU A 72 -17.68 27.94 -6.20
CA GLU A 72 -17.39 29.02 -5.24
C GLU A 72 -16.26 28.68 -4.26
N TYR A 73 -16.14 27.42 -3.83
CA TYR A 73 -15.06 26.98 -2.92
C TYR A 73 -13.73 26.83 -3.66
N ALA A 74 -13.78 26.36 -4.91
CA ALA A 74 -12.60 26.25 -5.77
C ALA A 74 -12.03 27.64 -6.12
N GLU A 75 -12.87 28.61 -6.47
CA GLU A 75 -12.46 29.99 -6.76
C GLU A 75 -11.77 30.66 -5.56
N GLN A 76 -12.31 30.48 -4.35
CA GLN A 76 -11.71 31.02 -3.12
C GLN A 76 -10.31 30.41 -2.85
N GLN A 77 -10.15 29.09 -3.01
CA GLN A 77 -8.84 28.43 -2.82
C GLN A 77 -7.83 28.83 -3.90
N ILE A 78 -8.27 28.98 -5.15
CA ILE A 78 -7.43 29.44 -6.27
C ILE A 78 -6.92 30.87 -6.01
N ARG A 79 -7.80 31.78 -5.56
CA ARG A 79 -7.42 33.16 -5.23
C ARG A 79 -6.42 33.22 -4.06
N LEU A 80 -6.61 32.40 -3.02
CA LEU A 80 -5.74 32.38 -1.83
C LEU A 80 -4.37 31.75 -2.08
N ARG A 81 -4.27 30.66 -2.85
CA ARG A 81 -3.00 29.94 -3.06
C ARG A 81 -2.26 30.35 -4.32
N LEU A 82 -2.97 30.67 -5.40
CA LEU A 82 -2.38 30.87 -6.72
C LEU A 82 -2.36 32.35 -7.13
N HIS A 83 -2.85 33.26 -6.27
CA HIS A 83 -2.95 34.70 -6.56
C HIS A 83 -3.64 35.00 -7.90
N TYR A 84 -4.58 34.14 -8.32
CA TYR A 84 -5.34 34.32 -9.54
C TYR A 84 -6.33 35.49 -9.37
N VAL A 85 -6.35 36.36 -10.37
CA VAL A 85 -7.26 37.50 -10.50
C VAL A 85 -8.25 37.23 -11.62
N LEU A 86 -9.50 37.69 -11.46
CA LEU A 86 -10.48 37.62 -12.55
C LEU A 86 -10.04 38.52 -13.71
N PRO A 87 -10.41 38.21 -14.97
CA PRO A 87 -10.11 39.06 -16.11
C PRO A 87 -10.74 40.46 -15.90
N GLY A 88 -9.90 41.45 -15.61
CA GLY A 88 -10.30 42.84 -15.28
C GLY A 88 -9.80 43.36 -13.91
N GLU A 89 -9.29 42.51 -13.03
CA GLU A 89 -8.72 42.91 -11.73
C GLU A 89 -7.20 43.17 -11.83
N THR A 90 -6.70 44.26 -11.23
CA THR A 90 -5.27 44.62 -11.22
C THR A 90 -4.59 44.01 -10.01
N SER A 91 -3.69 43.03 -10.23
CA SER A 91 -2.92 42.39 -9.15
C SER A 91 -1.72 43.25 -8.74
N TYR A 92 -1.59 43.54 -7.43
CA TYR A 92 -0.43 44.22 -6.84
C TYR A 92 0.40 43.23 -6.04
N VAL A 93 1.62 42.94 -6.51
CA VAL A 93 2.60 42.12 -5.79
C VAL A 93 3.65 43.06 -5.17
N VAL A 94 3.74 43.05 -3.84
CA VAL A 94 4.76 43.83 -3.12
C VAL A 94 6.06 43.03 -3.11
N ILE A 95 7.06 43.49 -3.87
CA ILE A 95 8.38 42.88 -3.90
C ILE A 95 9.27 43.60 -2.89
N ASP A 96 9.75 42.86 -1.88
CA ASP A 96 10.77 43.35 -0.96
C ASP A 96 12.09 43.61 -1.72
N PRO A 97 12.77 44.75 -1.50
CA PRO A 97 14.00 45.11 -2.19
C PRO A 97 15.14 44.10 -2.00
N ASN A 98 15.13 43.29 -0.93
CA ASN A 98 16.11 42.22 -0.73
C ASN A 98 15.83 41.00 -1.62
N THR A 99 14.56 40.62 -1.78
CA THR A 99 14.13 39.53 -2.69
C THR A 99 14.40 39.88 -4.16
N ALA A 100 14.28 41.17 -4.52
CA ALA A 100 14.59 41.65 -5.88
C ALA A 100 16.07 41.50 -6.28
N LYS A 101 17.00 41.44 -5.31
CA LYS A 101 18.43 41.20 -5.59
C LYS A 101 18.69 39.71 -5.83
N GLN A 102 18.06 38.82 -5.05
CA GLN A 102 18.17 37.37 -5.22
C GLN A 102 17.57 36.90 -6.55
N SER A 103 16.39 37.42 -6.94
CA SER A 103 15.77 37.09 -8.23
C SER A 103 16.61 37.52 -9.43
N ARG A 104 17.36 38.62 -9.33
CA ARG A 104 18.28 39.06 -10.39
C ARG A 104 19.50 38.15 -10.55
N PHE A 105 19.98 37.55 -9.46
CA PHE A 105 21.05 36.54 -9.51
C PHE A 105 20.55 35.25 -10.18
N GLU A 106 19.30 34.84 -9.94
CA GLU A 106 18.70 33.68 -10.61
C GLU A 106 18.32 33.96 -12.08
N GLN A 107 17.92 35.18 -12.43
CA GLN A 107 17.64 35.58 -13.82
C GLN A 107 18.86 35.49 -14.75
N GLY A 108 20.08 35.54 -14.22
CA GLY A 108 21.30 35.25 -14.99
C GLY A 108 21.36 33.82 -15.54
N ALA A 109 20.66 32.87 -14.89
CA ALA A 109 20.45 31.51 -15.39
C ALA A 109 19.26 31.40 -16.37
N GLY A 110 18.43 32.44 -16.48
CA GLY A 110 17.23 32.49 -17.32
C GLY A 110 17.47 32.86 -18.79
N HIS A 111 18.70 33.23 -19.17
CA HIS A 111 19.04 33.46 -20.59
C HIS A 111 19.33 32.16 -21.36
N ARG A 112 19.35 31.01 -20.67
CA ARG A 112 19.52 29.69 -21.27
C ARG A 112 18.17 28.97 -21.33
N PRO A 113 17.84 28.27 -22.42
CA PRO A 113 16.63 27.46 -22.50
C PRO A 113 16.55 26.47 -21.34
N TRP A 114 15.36 26.30 -20.74
CA TRP A 114 15.16 25.49 -19.52
C TRP A 114 15.71 24.05 -19.63
N TYR A 115 15.70 23.46 -20.83
CA TYR A 115 16.20 22.11 -21.05
C TYR A 115 17.70 22.01 -20.77
N THR A 116 18.49 23.06 -21.02
CA THR A 116 19.94 23.05 -20.81
C THR A 116 20.31 22.99 -19.33
N ASN A 117 19.51 23.61 -18.45
CA ASN A 117 19.73 23.57 -17.01
C ASN A 117 19.45 22.17 -16.43
N VAL A 118 18.50 21.44 -17.03
CA VAL A 118 18.19 20.05 -16.63
C VAL A 118 19.31 19.11 -17.01
N TRP A 119 19.82 19.20 -18.25
CA TRP A 119 20.94 18.36 -18.70
C TRP A 119 22.24 18.65 -17.94
N ASP A 120 22.55 19.92 -17.67
CA ASP A 120 23.72 20.31 -16.87
C ASP A 120 23.63 19.78 -15.42
N GLY A 121 22.42 19.67 -14.86
CA GLY A 121 22.20 19.06 -13.55
C GLY A 121 22.46 17.55 -13.55
N VAL A 122 22.11 16.85 -14.63
CA VAL A 122 22.37 15.41 -14.78
C VAL A 122 23.87 15.15 -14.98
N ASP A 123 24.52 15.89 -15.87
CA ASP A 123 25.97 15.76 -16.13
C ASP A 123 26.80 16.07 -14.87
N LYS A 124 26.43 17.11 -14.10
CA LYS A 124 27.10 17.42 -12.84
C LYS A 124 26.91 16.36 -11.76
N SER A 125 25.76 15.69 -11.76
CA SER A 125 25.48 14.62 -10.79
C SER A 125 26.29 13.37 -11.11
N ASP A 126 26.43 13.02 -12.39
CA ASP A 126 27.23 11.88 -12.85
C ASP A 126 28.74 12.12 -12.63
N ALA A 127 29.22 13.34 -12.89
CA ALA A 127 30.61 13.71 -12.67
C ALA A 127 31.01 13.83 -11.19
N SER A 128 30.04 13.92 -10.26
CA SER A 128 30.31 13.99 -8.82
C SER A 128 30.51 12.62 -8.17
N ASP A 129 30.27 11.53 -8.91
CA ASP A 129 30.39 10.14 -8.44
C ASP A 129 31.71 9.48 -8.90
N GLN A 130 32.70 10.27 -9.32
CA GLN A 130 34.03 9.81 -9.76
C GLN A 130 35.18 10.46 -8.98
#